data_AF-A0A919CEY3-F1
#
_entry.id   AF-A0A919CEY3-F1
#
_cell.length_a   1.000
_cell.length_b   1.000
_cell.length_c   1.000
_cell.angle_alpha   90.00
_cell.angle_beta   90.00
_cell.angle_gamma   90.00
#
_symmetry.space_group_name_H-M   'P 1'
#
loop_
_entity.id
_entity.type
_entity.pdbx_description
1 polymer ?
#
loop_
_entity_poly.entity_id
_entity_poly.type
_entity_poly.pdbx_seq_one_letter_code
_entity_poly.pdbx_strand_id
1 'polypeptide(L)' 'MAPTVTLSRASRCRHCGDRDATVLSEVPMGEARALPLADDRAAAAGDGAHIHADPSSDRFQVVRPL' A
#
# COMPACT_ATOMS: atom_id res chain seq x y z
N MET A 1 -13.21 -13.99 10.52
CA MET A 1 -13.27 -13.57 9.10
C MET A 1 -12.99 -12.07 9.06
N ALA A 2 -11.84 -11.66 8.52
CA ALA A 2 -11.54 -10.24 8.27
C ALA A 2 -11.71 -9.98 6.77
N PRO A 3 -12.36 -8.88 6.35
CA PRO A 3 -12.62 -8.62 4.95
C PRO A 3 -11.32 -8.29 4.22
N THR A 4 -11.07 -9.04 3.14
CA THR A 4 -10.14 -8.73 2.07
C THR A 4 -10.47 -7.36 1.50
N VAL A 5 -9.57 -6.38 1.68
CA VAL A 5 -9.66 -5.11 0.95
C VAL A 5 -8.63 -5.16 -0.17
N THR A 6 -9.04 -5.72 -1.30
CA THR A 6 -8.35 -5.54 -2.58
C THR A 6 -8.90 -4.28 -3.23
N LEU A 7 -8.27 -3.13 -3.00
CA LEU A 7 -8.62 -1.92 -3.72
C LEU A 7 -7.75 -1.81 -4.98
N SER A 8 -8.07 -2.63 -5.99
CA SER A 8 -7.46 -2.56 -7.32
C SER A 8 -7.87 -1.28 -8.05
N ARG A 9 -7.29 -0.15 -7.65
CA ARG A 9 -7.41 1.12 -8.36
C ARG A 9 -6.06 1.43 -8.96
N ALA A 10 -5.94 1.27 -10.27
CA ALA A 10 -4.83 1.87 -11.01
C ALA A 10 -4.92 3.37 -10.78
N SER A 11 -4.04 3.89 -9.94
CA SER A 11 -4.00 5.29 -9.53
C SER A 11 -2.59 5.77 -9.78
N ARG A 12 -2.45 6.95 -10.39
CA ARG A 12 -1.13 7.58 -10.50
C ARG A 12 -0.60 7.77 -9.09
N CYS A 13 0.50 7.08 -8.77
CA CYS A 13 1.09 7.18 -7.46
C CYS A 13 2.07 8.35 -7.46
N ARG A 14 1.74 9.42 -6.75
CA ARG A 14 2.61 10.61 -6.59
C ARG A 14 4.00 10.24 -6.05
N HIS A 15 4.07 9.18 -5.25
CA HIS A 15 5.32 8.70 -4.66
C HIS A 15 6.15 7.82 -5.62
N CYS A 16 5.54 7.28 -6.68
CA CYS A 16 6.23 6.59 -7.77
C CYS A 16 6.64 7.55 -8.91
N GLY A 17 6.68 8.86 -8.67
CA GLY A 17 6.93 9.87 -9.71
C GLY A 17 5.77 10.02 -10.69
N ASP A 18 4.53 9.99 -10.18
CA ASP A 18 3.28 10.10 -10.96
C ASP A 18 3.09 9.02 -12.03
N ARG A 19 3.74 7.86 -11.85
CA ARG A 19 3.56 6.66 -12.65
C ARG A 19 2.30 5.91 -12.23
N ASP A 20 1.75 5.14 -13.15
CA ASP A 20 0.63 4.27 -12.83
C ASP A 20 1.08 3.18 -11.87
N ALA A 21 0.30 2.99 -10.80
CA ALA A 21 0.52 1.94 -9.83
C ALA A 21 -0.83 1.38 -9.37
N THR A 22 -0.81 0.12 -8.93
CA THR A 22 -1.95 -0.51 -8.26
C THR A 22 -1.75 -0.43 -6.76
N VAL A 23 -2.72 0.12 -6.02
CA VAL A 23 -2.76 -0.04 -4.57
C VAL A 23 -3.22 -1.48 -4.27
N LEU A 24 -2.39 -2.26 -3.60
CA LEU A 24 -2.69 -3.65 -3.27
C LEU A 24 -3.36 -3.75 -1.89
N SER A 25 -2.96 -2.88 -0.96
CA SER A 25 -3.47 -2.89 0.40
C SER A 25 -3.24 -1.54 1.10
N GLU A 26 -4.05 -1.28 2.13
CA GLU A 26 -3.91 -0.10 2.98
C GLU A 26 -3.92 -0.53 4.46
N VAL A 27 -3.01 0.03 5.25
CA VAL A 27 -2.90 -0.19 6.70
C VAL A 27 -3.00 1.16 7.41
N PRO A 28 -3.95 1.37 8.34
CA PRO A 28 -4.01 2.61 9.13
C PRO A 28 -2.73 2.81 9.93
N MET A 29 -2.12 4.01 9.90
CA MET A 29 -0.87 4.27 10.64
C MET A 29 -1.05 4.17 12.16
N GLY A 30 -2.27 4.42 12.66
CA GLY A 30 -2.61 4.29 14.08
C GLY A 30 -2.69 2.86 14.61
N GLU A 31 -2.60 1.83 13.76
CA GLU A 31 -2.57 0.44 14.23
C GLU A 31 -1.21 0.06 14.85
N ALA A 32 -1.25 -0.75 15.90
CA ALA A 32 -0.03 -1.31 16.48
C ALA A 32 0.73 -2.11 15.42
N ARG A 33 1.99 -1.75 15.18
CA ARG A 33 2.85 -2.37 14.15
C ARG A 33 2.33 -2.18 12.71
N ALA A 34 1.67 -1.06 12.43
CA ALA A 34 1.18 -0.72 11.09
C ALA A 34 2.26 -0.81 9.99
N LEU A 35 3.46 -0.26 10.24
CA LEU A 35 4.55 -0.30 9.27
C LEU A 35 5.08 -1.72 9.02
N PRO A 36 5.43 -2.53 10.06
CA PRO A 36 5.75 -3.94 9.86
C PRO A 36 4.67 -4.73 9.11
N LEU A 37 3.39 -4.49 9.41
CA LEU A 37 2.29 -5.17 8.73
C LEU A 37 2.20 -4.79 7.24
N ALA A 38 2.43 -3.52 6.90
CA ALA A 38 2.49 -3.08 5.51
C ALA A 38 3.70 -3.66 4.77
N ASP A 39 4.83 -3.82 5.47
CA ASP A 39 6.05 -4.43 4.93
C ASP A 39 5.86 -5.91 4.63
N ASP A 40 5.28 -6.66 5.57
CA ASP A 40 4.92 -8.07 5.36
C ASP A 40 3.99 -8.24 4.15
N ARG A 41 3.03 -7.32 3.96
CA ARG A 41 2.12 -7.33 2.81
C ARG A 41 2.84 -7.01 1.49
N ALA A 42 3.77 -6.06 1.49
CA ALA A 42 4.58 -5.75 0.31
C ALA A 42 5.48 -6.91 -0.08
N ALA A 43 6.16 -7.52 0.90
CA ALA A 43 7.00 -8.69 0.70
C ALA A 43 6.19 -9.90 0.16
N ALA A 44 5.00 -10.14 0.71
CA ALA A 44 4.11 -11.21 0.25
C ALA A 44 3.57 -10.97 -1.17
N ALA A 45 3.38 -9.71 -1.57
CA ALA A 45 2.92 -9.36 -2.90
C ALA A 45 3.99 -9.58 -3.98
N GLY A 46 5.27 -9.39 -3.65
CA GLY A 46 6.37 -9.52 -4.61
C GLY A 46 6.31 -8.47 -5.74
N ASP A 47 6.93 -8.78 -6.89
CA ASP A 47 6.84 -7.97 -8.13
C ASP A 47 7.17 -6.48 -7.97
N GLY A 48 8.12 -6.13 -7.12
CA GLY A 48 8.50 -4.74 -6.87
C GLY A 48 7.47 -3.94 -6.07
N ALA A 49 6.54 -4.61 -5.39
CA ALA A 49 5.65 -3.97 -4.43
C ALA A 49 6.44 -3.30 -3.31
N HIS A 50 5.98 -2.12 -2.89
CA HIS A 50 6.61 -1.34 -1.83
C HIS A 50 5.59 -0.46 -1.10
N ILE A 51 6.02 0.14 0.00
CA ILE A 51 5.15 0.90 0.89
C ILE A 51 5.33 2.40 0.65
N HIS A 52 4.22 3.12 0.66
CA HIS A 52 4.22 4.58 0.82
C HIS A 52 3.46 4.97 2.07
N ALA A 53 4.03 5.92 2.81
CA ALA A 53 3.31 6.66 3.82
C ALA A 53 2.47 7.74 3.14
N ASP A 54 1.15 7.72 3.32
CA ASP A 54 0.27 8.83 2.97
C ASP A 54 -0.26 9.51 4.25
N PRO A 55 0.39 10.61 4.69
CA PRO A 55 -0.03 11.34 5.88
C PRO A 55 -1.41 12.01 5.72
N SER A 56 -1.82 12.31 4.48
CA SER A 56 -3.10 12.98 4.22
C SER A 56 -4.30 12.08 4.49
N SER A 57 -4.11 10.77 4.36
CA SER A 57 -5.12 9.75 4.63
C SER A 57 -4.84 8.94 5.90
N ASP A 58 -3.74 9.23 6.61
CA ASP A 58 -3.22 8.49 7.77
C ASP A 58 -3.03 6.98 7.52
N ARG A 59 -2.48 6.63 6.34
CA ARG A 59 -2.39 5.24 5.86
C ARG A 59 -1.02 4.90 5.30
N PHE A 60 -0.54 3.69 5.57
CA PHE A 60 0.47 3.03 4.75
C PHE A 60 -0.20 2.33 3.59
N GLN A 61 0.20 2.68 2.37
CA GLN A 61 -0.30 2.07 1.13
C GLN A 61 0.77 1.13 0.59
N VAL A 62 0.40 -0.13 0.39
CA VAL A 62 1.22 -1.09 -0.35
C VAL A 62 0.86 -0.94 -1.81
N VAL A 63 1.83 -0.54 -2.63
CA VAL A 63 1.63 -0.26 -4.04
C VAL A 63 2.53 -1.14 -4.91
N ARG A 64 2.10 -1.42 -6.12
CA ARG A 64 2.91 -2.04 -7.16
C ARG A 64 2.88 -1.18 -8.42
N PRO A 65 4.02 -0.66 -8.90
CA PRO A 65 4.11 0.02 -10.19
C PRO A 65 3.62 -0.87 -11.33
N LEU A 66 3.04 -0.26 -12.36
CA LEU A 66 2.72 -0.92 -13.63
C LEU A 66 3.86 -0.79 -14.63
#